data_AF-A0A939G595-F1
#
_entry.id   AF-A0A939G595-F1
#
_cell.length_a   1.000
_cell.length_b   1.000
_cell.length_c   1.000
_cell.angle_alpha   90.00
_cell.angle_beta   90.00
_cell.angle_gamma   90.00
#
_symmetry.space_group_name_H-M   'P 1'
#
loop_
_entity.id
_entity.type
_entity.pdbx_description
1 polymer ?
#
loop_
_entity_poly.entity_id
_entity_poly.type
_entity_poly.pdbx_seq_one_letter_code
_entity_poly.pdbx_strand_id
1 'polypeptide(L)' 'MNIKRVFGVILTLLGLVGLIMGGKDLMSGGVAQASIVYLVLGGIFFFTGISLIRTTGDTA' A
#
# COMPACT_ATOMS: atom_id res chain seq x y z
N MET A 1 -3.69 -6.32 20.30
CA MET A 1 -2.89 -6.35 19.05
C MET A 1 -1.69 -5.46 19.21
N ASN A 2 -0.51 -5.93 18.80
CA ASN A 2 0.69 -5.10 18.80
C ASN A 2 0.50 -3.86 17.90
N ILE A 3 0.88 -2.67 18.38
CA ILE A 3 0.73 -1.40 17.65
C ILE A 3 1.38 -1.46 16.26
N LYS A 4 2.52 -2.17 16.16
CA LYS A 4 3.23 -2.36 14.88
C LYS A 4 2.38 -3.11 13.85
N ARG A 5 1.58 -4.09 14.29
CA ARG A 5 0.67 -4.83 13.42
C ARG A 5 -0.47 -3.94 12.92
N VAL A 6 -1.00 -3.06 13.78
CA VAL A 6 -2.06 -2.11 13.40
C VAL A 6 -1.55 -1.12 12.34
N PHE A 7 -0.36 -0.56 12.54
CA PHE A 7 0.28 0.29 11.52
C PHE A 7 0.51 -0.44 10.21
N GLY A 8 0.94 -1.71 10.28
CA GLY A 8 1.09 -2.55 9.11
C GLY A 8 -0.21 -2.68 8.33
N VAL A 9 -1.31 -3.01 9.00
CA VAL A 9 -2.64 -3.13 8.36
C VAL A 9 -3.09 -1.82 7.71
N ILE A 10 -2.95 -0.69 8.41
CA ILE A 10 -3.30 0.63 7.86
C ILE A 10 -2.47 0.93 6.60
N LEU A 11 -1.16 0.68 6.66
CA LEU A 11 -0.25 0.93 5.54
C LEU A 11 -0.58 0.03 4.34
N THR A 12 -0.94 -1.24 4.57
CA THR A 12 -1.37 -2.16 3.51
C THR A 12 -2.67 -1.70 2.86
N LEU A 13 -3.65 -1.24 3.65
CA LEU A 13 -4.91 -0.71 3.12
C LEU A 13 -4.69 0.58 2.30
N LEU A 14 -3.84 1.49 2.79
CA LEU A 14 -3.48 2.71 2.05
C LEU A 14 -2.76 2.37 0.74
N GLY A 15 -1.82 1.42 0.76
CA GLY A 15 -1.14 0.95 -0.45
C GLY A 15 -2.11 0.33 -1.46
N LEU A 16 -3.06 -0.48 -1.00
CA LEU A 16 -4.11 -1.06 -1.84
C LEU A 16 -4.97 0.03 -2.51
N VAL A 17 -5.40 1.05 -1.76
CA VAL A 17 -6.16 2.18 -2.32
C VAL A 17 -5.33 2.92 -3.37
N GLY A 18 -4.03 3.16 -3.12
CA GLY A 18 -3.13 3.79 -4.09
C GLY A 18 -3.01 2.99 -5.40
N LEU A 19 -2.89 1.66 -5.31
CA LEU A 19 -2.86 0.77 -6.47
C LEU A 19 -4.16 0.82 -7.27
N ILE A 20 -5.31 0.78 -6.58
CA ILE A 20 -6.63 0.86 -7.23
C ILE A 20 -6.80 2.21 -7.94
N MET A 21 -6.43 3.31 -7.28
CA MET A 21 -6.54 4.66 -7.85
C MET A 21 -5.61 4.84 -9.05
N GLY A 22 -4.37 4.35 -8.98
CA GLY A 22 -3.44 4.39 -10.11
C GLY A 22 -3.91 3.57 -11.30
N GLY A 23 -4.47 2.38 -11.06
CA GLY A 23 -5.05 1.54 -12.12
C GLY A 23 -6.27 2.18 -12.77
N LYS A 24 -7.18 2.74 -11.96
CA LYS A 24 -8.35 3.46 -12.45
C LYS A 24 -7.95 4.69 -13.28
N ASP A 25 -7.01 5.49 -12.80
CA ASP A 25 -6.53 6.68 -13.49
C ASP A 25 -5.91 6.33 -14.85
N LEU A 26 -5.06 5.30 -14.87
CA LEU A 26 -4.43 4.79 -16.10
C LEU A 26 -5.47 4.28 -17.11
N MET A 27 -6.48 3.52 -16.65
CA MET A 27 -7.56 3.01 -17.51
C MET A 27 -8.45 4.13 -18.06
N SER A 28 -8.64 5.22 -17.32
CA SER A 28 -9.46 6.35 -17.76
C SER A 28 -8.78 7.30 -18.75
N GLY A 29 -7.55 6.98 -19.19
CA GLY A 29 -6.77 7.85 -20.06
C GLY A 29 -6.15 9.05 -19.31
N GLY A 30 -5.93 8.89 -18.00
CA GLY A 30 -5.21 9.87 -17.18
C GLY A 30 -3.76 10.06 -17.64
N VAL A 31 -3.07 11.02 -17.02
CA VAL A 31 -1.66 11.29 -17.33
C VAL A 31 -0.82 10.09 -16.87
N ALA A 32 -0.28 9.32 -17.81
CA ALA A 32 0.44 8.07 -17.52
C ALA A 32 1.55 8.25 -16.46
N GLN A 33 2.25 9.38 -16.46
CA GLN A 33 3.25 9.70 -15.44
C GLN A 33 2.64 9.77 -14.03
N ALA A 34 1.48 10.40 -13.87
CA ALA A 34 0.78 10.48 -12.59
C ALA A 34 0.26 9.10 -12.15
N SER A 35 -0.32 8.32 -13.07
CA SER A 35 -0.81 6.98 -12.78
C SER A 35 0.32 6.04 -12.33
N ILE A 36 1.48 6.11 -12.97
CA ILE A 36 2.68 5.35 -12.57
C ILE A 36 3.13 5.73 -11.16
N VAL A 37 3.10 7.02 -10.80
CA VAL A 37 3.44 7.46 -9.44
C VAL A 37 2.50 6.83 -8.40
N TYR A 38 1.18 6.82 -8.66
CA TYR A 38 0.22 6.14 -7.77
C TYR A 38 0.49 4.65 -7.63
N LEU A 39 0.80 3.97 -8.75
CA LEU A 39 1.09 2.53 -8.74
C LEU A 39 2.38 2.21 -7.98
N VAL A 40 3.45 2.98 -8.18
CA VAL A 40 4.73 2.77 -7.51
C VAL A 40 4.61 3.06 -6.02
N LEU A 41 4.04 4.21 -5.63
CA LEU A 41 3.85 4.55 -4.22
C LEU A 41 2.90 3.59 -3.52
N GLY A 42 1.78 3.24 -4.17
CA GLY A 42 0.82 2.26 -3.67
C GLY A 42 1.48 0.90 -3.44
N GLY A 43 2.29 0.45 -4.41
CA GLY A 43 3.06 -0.79 -4.31
C GLY A 43 4.05 -0.76 -3.14
N ILE A 44 4.85 0.30 -3.01
CA ILE A 44 5.82 0.47 -1.91
C ILE A 44 5.10 0.38 -0.57
N PHE A 45 3.99 1.10 -0.38
CA PHE A 45 3.24 1.08 0.87
C PHE A 45 2.62 -0.29 1.14
N PHE A 46 2.05 -0.94 0.12
CA PHE A 46 1.45 -2.27 0.24
C PHE A 46 2.47 -3.32 0.71
N PHE A 47 3.62 -3.41 0.04
CA PHE A 47 4.66 -4.37 0.40
C PHE A 47 5.30 -4.06 1.76
N THR A 48 5.51 -2.78 2.07
CA THR A 48 6.04 -2.36 3.39
C THR A 48 5.07 -2.73 4.51
N GLY A 49 3.76 -2.50 4.32
CA GLY A 49 2.74 -2.86 5.30
C GLY A 49 2.69 -4.37 5.55
N ILE A 50 2.72 -5.18 4.49
CA ILE A 50 2.78 -6.64 4.60
C ILE A 50 4.06 -7.08 5.34
N SER A 51 5.21 -6.50 5.00
CA SER A 51 6.48 -6.81 5.67
C SER A 51 6.40 -6.51 7.17
N LEU A 52 5.83 -5.37 7.55
CA LEU A 52 5.64 -4.99 8.95
C LEU A 52 4.70 -5.95 9.69
N ILE A 53 3.60 -6.38 9.06
CA ILE A 53 2.68 -7.37 9.64
C ILE A 53 3.42 -8.71 9.87
N ARG A 54 4.19 -9.18 8.87
CA ARG A 54 4.92 -10.46 8.91
C ARG A 54 6.05 -10.46 9.94
N THR A 55 6.76 -9.35 10.08
CA THR A 55 7.89 -9.21 11.02
C THR A 55 7.44 -8.89 12.44
N THR A 56 6.18 -8.47 12.63
CA THR A 56 5.60 -8.29 13.96
C THR A 56 5.11 -9.64 14.51
N GLY A 57 6.04 -10.38 15.09
CA GLY A 57 5.72 -11.47 16.02
C GLY A 57 5.09 -10.91 17.28
N ASP A 58 4.02 -11.54 17.78
CA ASP A 58 3.52 -11.26 19.12
C ASP A 58 4.58 -11.79 20.10
N THR A 59 5.44 -10.89 20.61
CA THR A 59 6.23 -11.18 21.79
C THR A 59 5.25 -11.26 22.96
N ALA A 60 4.93 -12.48 23.38
CA ALA A 60 4.27 -12.76 24.66
C ALA A 60 5.29 -12.63 25.79
#